data_AF-A0A0C3IYY6-F1
#
_entry.id   AF-A0A0C3IYY6-F1
#
_cell.length_a   1.000
_cell.length_b   1.000
_cell.length_c   1.000
_cell.angle_alpha   90.00
_cell.angle_beta   90.00
_cell.angle_gamma   90.00
#
_symmetry.space_group_name_H-M   'P 1'
#
loop_
_entity.id
_entity.type
_entity.pdbx_description
1 polymer ?
#
loop_
_entity_poly.entity_id
_entity_poly.type
_entity_poly.pdbx_seq_one_letter_code
_entity_poly.pdbx_strand_id
1 'polypeptide(L)' 'MAVQQNKKSPSKRGMHRAHDFLTGPALAVEPTTGETHLRHHVSPSGFYRGKKVAKGKGE' A
#
# COMPACT_ATOMS: atom_id res chain seq x y z
N MET A 1 6.96 41.35 0.74
CA MET A 1 6.27 40.09 1.12
C MET A 1 5.35 39.71 -0.03
N ALA A 2 5.46 38.51 -0.58
CA ALA A 2 4.57 38.09 -1.68
C ALA A 2 3.25 37.60 -1.09
N VAL A 3 2.14 38.17 -1.54
CA VAL A 3 0.78 37.75 -1.16
C VAL A 3 -0.01 37.45 -2.41
N GLN A 4 -0.89 36.45 -2.35
CA GLN A 4 -1.83 36.24 -3.44
C GLN A 4 -2.85 37.39 -3.45
N GLN A 5 -3.15 37.92 -4.64
CA GLN A 5 -4.20 38.94 -4.77
C GLN A 5 -5.60 38.31 -4.66
N ASN A 6 -5.81 37.16 -5.31
CA ASN A 6 -7.12 36.52 -5.44
C ASN A 6 -7.11 35.06 -4.98
N LYS A 7 -8.29 34.56 -4.59
CA LYS A 7 -8.52 33.15 -4.23
C LYS A 7 -8.39 32.26 -5.47
N LYS A 8 -7.65 31.15 -5.36
CA LYS A 8 -7.55 30.14 -6.42
C LYS A 8 -8.89 29.42 -6.60
N SER A 9 -9.30 29.18 -7.85
CA SER A 9 -10.54 28.46 -8.16
C SER A 9 -10.48 27.00 -7.65
N PRO A 10 -11.63 26.39 -7.32
CA PRO A 10 -11.69 24.98 -6.94
C PRO A 10 -11.10 24.05 -8.01
N SER A 11 -11.33 24.36 -9.30
CA SER A 11 -10.78 23.60 -10.43
C SER A 11 -9.24 23.60 -10.43
N LYS A 12 -8.60 24.78 -10.30
CA LYS A 12 -7.12 24.88 -10.23
C LYS A 12 -6.55 24.12 -9.03
N ARG A 13 -7.21 24.19 -7.87
CA ARG A 13 -6.80 23.44 -6.68
C ARG A 13 -6.98 21.93 -6.88
N GLY A 14 -8.07 21.50 -7.52
CA GLY A 14 -8.32 20.10 -7.85
C GLY A 14 -7.26 19.53 -8.80
N MET A 15 -6.94 20.25 -9.88
CA MET A 15 -5.89 19.87 -10.82
C MET A 15 -4.51 19.81 -10.16
N HIS A 16 -4.19 20.76 -9.27
CA HIS A 16 -2.94 20.71 -8.50
C HIS A 16 -2.85 19.45 -7.64
N ARG A 17 -3.96 19.03 -7.01
CA ARG A 17 -4.02 17.84 -6.15
C ARG A 17 -4.35 16.55 -6.91
N ALA A 18 -4.45 16.59 -8.24
CA ALA A 18 -4.88 15.45 -9.04
C ALA A 18 -3.92 14.25 -8.93
N HIS A 19 -2.67 14.50 -8.55
CA HIS A 19 -1.64 13.48 -8.36
C HIS A 19 -1.39 13.15 -6.88
N ASP A 20 -2.13 13.76 -5.94
CA ASP A 20 -1.99 13.55 -4.49
C ASP A 20 -2.81 12.31 -4.03
N PHE A 21 -2.68 11.18 -4.72
CA PHE A 21 -3.35 9.93 -4.36
C PHE A 21 -2.37 8.91 -3.79
N LEU A 22 -2.87 8.04 -2.92
CA LEU A 22 -2.09 6.91 -2.39
C LEU A 22 -2.26 5.71 -3.31
N THR A 23 -1.17 4.97 -3.53
CA THR A 23 -1.19 3.69 -4.25
C THR A 23 -1.28 2.54 -3.26
N GLY A 24 -2.23 1.62 -3.45
CA GLY A 24 -2.32 0.40 -2.64
C GLY A 24 -1.16 -0.55 -2.91
N PRO A 25 -0.71 -1.33 -1.90
CA PRO A 25 0.32 -2.35 -2.10
C PRO A 25 -0.21 -3.55 -2.89
N ALA A 26 0.69 -4.27 -3.56
CA ALA A 26 0.33 -5.51 -4.25
C ALA A 26 0.17 -6.66 -3.23
N LEU A 27 -1.06 -7.15 -3.09
CA LEU A 27 -1.41 -8.28 -2.23
C LEU A 27 -1.51 -9.58 -3.04
N ALA A 28 -1.12 -10.68 -2.43
CA ALA A 28 -1.25 -12.04 -2.93
C ALA A 28 -1.85 -12.94 -1.84
N VAL A 29 -2.35 -14.10 -2.24
CA VAL A 29 -2.86 -15.13 -1.32
C VAL A 29 -1.82 -16.25 -1.25
N GLU A 30 -1.47 -16.65 -0.03
CA GLU A 30 -0.52 -17.73 0.20
C GLU A 30 -1.19 -19.09 -0.11
N PRO A 31 -0.58 -19.97 -0.91
CA PRO A 31 -1.23 -21.18 -1.42
C PRO A 31 -1.55 -22.26 -0.39
N THR A 32 -0.83 -22.33 0.73
CA THR A 32 -0.98 -23.41 1.72
C THR A 32 -1.90 -23.00 2.87
N THR A 33 -1.81 -21.75 3.31
CA THR A 33 -2.50 -21.20 4.48
C THR A 33 -3.71 -20.35 4.10
N GLY A 34 -3.80 -19.89 2.84
CA GLY A 34 -4.88 -19.01 2.38
C GLY A 34 -4.80 -17.58 2.92
N GLU A 35 -3.73 -17.23 3.63
CA GLU A 35 -3.53 -15.90 4.19
C GLU A 35 -3.18 -14.86 3.12
N THR A 36 -3.59 -13.61 3.33
CA THR A 36 -3.16 -12.50 2.48
C THR A 36 -1.78 -12.01 2.91
N HIS A 37 -0.90 -11.83 1.94
CA HIS A 37 0.46 -11.35 2.17
C HIS A 37 0.90 -10.39 1.06
N LEU A 38 1.96 -9.62 1.32
CA LEU A 38 2.57 -8.80 0.29
C LEU A 38 3.17 -9.71 -0.79
N ARG A 39 2.98 -9.35 -2.05
CA ARG A 39 3.49 -10.13 -3.16
C ARG A 39 5.01 -10.28 -3.04
N HIS A 40 5.49 -11.51 -3.18
CA HIS A 40 6.89 -11.92 -3.00
C HIS A 40 7.46 -11.79 -1.57
N HIS A 41 6.63 -11.55 -0.56
CA HIS A 41 7.06 -11.54 0.84
C HIS A 41 6.60 -12.82 1.56
N VAL A 42 7.21 -13.10 2.71
CA VAL A 42 6.79 -14.18 3.60
C VAL A 42 5.45 -13.81 4.25
N SER A 43 4.53 -14.77 4.39
CA SER A 43 3.26 -14.62 5.10
C SER A 43 3.47 -14.38 6.59
N PRO A 44 2.47 -13.83 7.31
CA PRO A 44 2.55 -13.64 8.77
C PRO A 44 2.79 -14.94 9.55
N SER A 45 2.25 -16.06 9.05
CA SER A 45 2.46 -17.42 9.57
C SER A 45 3.84 -18.02 9.24
N GLY A 46 4.69 -17.29 8.50
CA GLY A 46 6.05 -17.73 8.16
C GLY A 46 6.17 -18.57 6.89
N PHE A 47 5.14 -18.59 6.04
CA PHE A 47 5.11 -19.35 4.79
C PHE A 47 5.50 -18.50 3.58
N TYR A 48 6.21 -19.10 2.63
CA TYR A 48 6.49 -18.50 1.32
C TYR A 48 6.50 -19.61 0.28
N ARG A 49 5.68 -19.45 -0.77
CA ARG A 49 5.54 -20.44 -1.85
C ARG A 49 5.25 -21.85 -1.30
N GLY A 50 4.38 -21.94 -0.30
CA GLY A 50 3.94 -23.20 0.32
C GLY A 50 4.96 -23.88 1.26
N LYS A 51 6.08 -23.22 1.58
CA LYS A 51 7.07 -23.74 2.53
C LYS A 51 7.15 -22.85 3.76
N LYS A 52 7.24 -23.45 4.95
CA LYS A 52 7.51 -22.72 6.21
C LYS A 52 8.99 -22.33 6.24
N VAL A 53 9.28 -21.02 6.23
CA VAL A 53 10.63 -20.46 6.12
C VAL A 53 11.05 -19.69 7.37
N ALA A 54 10.09 -19.27 8.19
CA ALA A 54 10.33 -18.59 9.44
C ALA A 54 9.36 -19.08 10.53
N LYS A 55 9.70 -18.83 11.80
CA LYS A 55 8.70 -18.90 12.87
C LYS A 55 7.69 -17.79 12.62
N GLY A 56 6.41 -18.17 12.57
CA GLY A 56 5.32 -17.21 12.40
C GLY A 56 5.22 -16.30 13.62
N LYS A 57 4.54 -15.16 13.48
CA LYS A 57 4.50 -14.09 14.50
C LYS A 57 3.74 -14.44 15.80
N GLY A 58 3.52 -15.72 16.11
CA GLY A 58 2.83 -16.20 17.31
C GLY A 58 3.35 -17.55 17.83
N GLU A 59 4.57 -17.95 17.44
CA GLU A 59 5.23 -19.22 17.83
C GLU A 59 6.68 -18.99 18.29
#